data_AF-A0A9C8C4B1-F1
#
_entry.id   AF-A0A9C8C4B1-F1
#
_cell.length_a   1.000
_cell.length_b   1.000
_cell.length_c   1.000
_cell.angle_alpha   90.00
_cell.angle_beta   90.00
_cell.angle_gamma   90.00
#
_symmetry.space_group_name_H-M   'P 1'
#
loop_
_entity.id
_entity.type
_entity.pdbx_description
1 polymer ?
#
loop_
_entity_poly.entity_id
_entity_poly.type
_entity_poly.pdbx_seq_one_letter_code
_entity_poly.pdbx_strand_id
1 'polypeptide(L)'
;MFNNSGGIKKYLLRCVVVLVLICLVLGVAGCEQIKLTKEESPGEKAEETKETTPAAPSKTESDAKLTGGLPEMEEGFNCTYCHGSIDYGQTREKFDNRNLLIFTHVPHINIGTKCSRCHKLPVHEPEKVNRPPMHICYSSDCHGLEGAKASGECSLCHPPAFELKPGSGSQYGDHFASDFLQPKHADLALAKEGKNCGICHKTQFCMNCHKMEMPHPDAFKTEGHGALVKQDRAKKQDSCKLCHPDYNFCETCHHKGWQPSMGDWTLKGHPVIVKQDGAQGCFECHKPSYSPFCADCHVKMFR
;
A
#
# COMPACT_ATOMS: atom_id res chain seq x y z
N MET A 1 23.38 -53.63 6.93
CA MET A 1 21.93 -53.99 7.01
C MET A 1 21.13 -52.99 6.20
N PHE A 2 20.06 -53.47 5.59
CA PHE A 2 19.53 -53.05 4.29
C PHE A 2 18.82 -51.69 4.22
N ASN A 3 19.00 -51.08 3.04
CA ASN A 3 18.32 -49.93 2.46
C ASN A 3 16.80 -50.22 2.31
N ASN A 4 15.92 -49.48 3.01
CA ASN A 4 14.47 -49.68 2.96
C ASN A 4 13.73 -48.42 2.42
N SER A 5 13.99 -48.07 1.17
CA SER A 5 13.31 -46.98 0.45
C SER A 5 12.17 -47.47 -0.47
N GLY A 6 11.83 -48.77 -0.43
CA GLY A 6 10.81 -49.38 -1.30
C GLY A 6 9.36 -49.35 -0.77
N GLY A 7 9.16 -49.09 0.52
CA GLY A 7 7.82 -49.14 1.15
C GLY A 7 6.96 -47.89 0.89
N ILE A 8 7.55 -46.69 0.98
CA ILE A 8 6.80 -45.43 0.97
C ILE A 8 6.22 -45.12 -0.43
N LYS A 9 6.94 -45.48 -1.51
CA LYS A 9 6.45 -45.27 -2.89
C LYS A 9 5.25 -46.17 -3.24
N LYS A 10 5.13 -47.36 -2.64
CA LYS A 10 3.99 -48.27 -2.90
C LYS A 10 2.71 -47.81 -2.21
N TYR A 11 2.80 -47.11 -1.07
CA TYR A 11 1.63 -46.55 -0.38
C TYR A 11 1.09 -45.30 -1.08
N LEU A 12 1.96 -44.40 -1.54
CA LEU A 12 1.55 -43.21 -2.30
C LEU A 12 0.86 -43.56 -3.63
N LEU A 13 1.37 -44.57 -4.35
CA LEU A 13 0.77 -44.99 -5.63
C LEU A 13 -0.60 -45.68 -5.43
N ARG A 14 -0.79 -46.41 -4.33
CA ARG A 14 -2.08 -47.02 -3.98
C ARG A 14 -3.12 -45.97 -3.56
N CYS A 15 -2.73 -44.91 -2.85
CA CYS A 15 -3.65 -43.83 -2.49
C CYS A 15 -4.13 -43.01 -3.69
N VAL A 16 -3.25 -42.76 -4.68
CA VAL A 16 -3.62 -42.03 -5.91
C VAL A 16 -4.56 -42.86 -6.80
N VAL A 17 -4.32 -44.18 -6.93
CA VAL A 17 -5.20 -45.06 -7.74
C VAL A 17 -6.58 -45.22 -7.10
N VAL A 18 -6.68 -45.28 -5.77
CA VAL A 18 -7.97 -45.34 -5.07
C VAL A 18 -8.75 -44.01 -5.19
N LEU A 19 -8.08 -42.86 -5.13
CA LEU A 19 -8.72 -41.55 -5.32
C LEU A 19 -9.24 -41.35 -6.75
N VAL A 20 -8.47 -41.79 -7.77
CA VAL A 20 -8.89 -41.71 -9.17
C VAL A 20 -10.06 -42.65 -9.47
N LEU A 21 -10.11 -43.83 -8.84
CA LEU A 21 -11.24 -44.75 -8.97
C LEU A 21 -12.50 -44.24 -8.26
N ILE A 22 -12.37 -43.56 -7.12
CA ILE A 22 -13.52 -42.93 -6.43
C ILE A 22 -14.10 -41.76 -7.25
N CYS A 23 -13.26 -40.97 -7.92
CA CYS A 23 -13.72 -39.92 -8.85
C CYS A 23 -14.42 -40.50 -10.09
N LEU A 24 -14.00 -41.68 -10.58
CA LEU A 24 -14.64 -42.35 -11.72
C LEU A 24 -15.99 -43.01 -11.36
N VAL A 25 -16.17 -43.46 -10.11
CA VAL A 25 -17.43 -44.07 -9.65
C VAL A 25 -18.46 -43.00 -9.24
N LEU A 26 -18.03 -41.81 -8.78
CA LEU A 26 -18.93 -40.70 -8.44
C LEU A 26 -19.23 -39.76 -9.62
N GLY A 27 -18.53 -39.90 -10.75
CA GLY A 27 -18.66 -39.04 -11.94
C GLY A 27 -19.79 -39.40 -12.90
N VAL A 28 -20.68 -40.34 -12.56
CA VAL A 28 -21.75 -40.80 -13.45
C VAL A 28 -23.12 -40.75 -12.75
N ALA A 29 -23.48 -39.58 -12.25
CA ALA A 29 -24.86 -39.29 -11.87
C ALA A 29 -25.16 -37.80 -12.10
N GLY A 30 -25.96 -37.52 -13.14
CA GLY A 30 -26.77 -36.30 -13.21
C GLY A 30 -26.19 -35.14 -14.02
N CYS A 31 -26.13 -35.27 -15.34
CA CYS A 31 -26.18 -34.13 -16.25
C CYS A 31 -27.67 -33.93 -16.60
N GLU A 32 -28.38 -33.09 -15.86
CA GLU A 32 -29.71 -32.63 -16.27
C GLU A 32 -29.90 -31.16 -15.91
N GLN A 33 -30.47 -30.45 -16.88
CA GLN A 33 -30.48 -28.99 -17.04
C GLN A 33 -31.30 -28.30 -15.95
N ILE A 34 -30.66 -27.53 -15.07
CA ILE A 34 -31.39 -26.63 -14.14
C ILE A 34 -31.72 -25.34 -14.88
N LYS A 35 -32.95 -25.29 -15.40
CA LYS A 35 -33.65 -24.04 -15.75
C LYS A 35 -33.91 -23.28 -14.45
N LEU A 36 -33.34 -22.09 -14.32
CA LEU A 36 -33.69 -21.14 -13.26
C LEU A 36 -35.08 -20.56 -13.55
N THR A 37 -36.07 -21.12 -12.86
CA THR A 37 -37.41 -20.55 -12.71
C THR A 37 -37.34 -19.35 -11.76
N LYS A 38 -37.98 -18.26 -12.19
CA LYS A 38 -38.19 -17.02 -11.44
C LYS A 38 -39.25 -17.31 -10.38
N GLU A 39 -38.86 -17.38 -9.10
CA GLU A 39 -39.82 -17.45 -8.00
C GLU A 39 -40.28 -16.05 -7.61
N GLU A 40 -41.60 -15.87 -7.67
CA GLU A 40 -42.34 -14.73 -7.14
C GLU A 40 -42.46 -14.86 -5.61
N SER A 41 -42.17 -13.77 -4.90
CA SER A 41 -42.41 -13.63 -3.45
C SER A 41 -43.87 -13.19 -3.22
N PRO A 42 -44.54 -13.70 -2.17
CA PRO A 42 -45.98 -13.49 -1.96
C PRO A 42 -46.30 -12.08 -1.48
N GLY A 43 -47.48 -11.62 -1.88
CA GLY A 43 -48.01 -10.29 -1.60
C GLY A 43 -48.39 -10.06 -0.14
N GLU A 44 -48.07 -8.87 0.34
CA GLU A 44 -48.63 -8.25 1.53
C GLU A 44 -49.39 -6.99 1.09
N LYS A 45 -50.66 -6.90 1.49
CA LYS A 45 -51.53 -5.75 1.22
C LYS A 45 -51.14 -4.59 2.13
N ALA A 46 -50.85 -3.43 1.57
CA ALA A 46 -50.94 -2.15 2.27
C ALA A 46 -51.34 -1.03 1.29
N GLU A 47 -52.61 -0.66 1.43
CA GLU A 47 -53.22 0.68 1.38
C GLU A 47 -52.64 1.78 0.46
N GLU A 48 -53.54 2.24 -0.40
CA GLU A 48 -53.47 3.38 -1.30
C GLU A 48 -53.23 4.70 -0.55
N THR A 49 -52.10 5.35 -0.81
CA THR A 49 -51.98 6.81 -0.66
C THR A 49 -51.26 7.41 -1.87
N LYS A 50 -51.94 8.40 -2.44
CA LYS A 50 -51.66 9.11 -3.67
C LYS A 50 -50.77 10.32 -3.35
N GLU A 51 -49.52 10.31 -3.81
CA GLU A 51 -48.81 11.58 -4.07
C GLU A 51 -47.67 11.44 -5.08
N THR A 52 -47.60 12.44 -5.95
CA THR A 52 -46.92 12.53 -7.23
C THR A 52 -45.40 12.67 -7.13
N THR A 53 -44.66 11.89 -7.94
CA THR A 53 -43.24 12.15 -8.24
C THR A 53 -43.05 12.15 -9.77
N PRO A 54 -42.38 13.16 -10.37
CA PRO A 54 -42.14 13.17 -11.81
C PRO A 54 -41.08 12.15 -12.21
N ALA A 55 -41.33 11.53 -13.36
CA ALA A 55 -40.54 10.47 -13.97
C ALA A 55 -39.07 10.85 -14.21
N ALA A 56 -38.18 9.91 -13.91
CA ALA A 56 -36.84 9.87 -14.45
C ALA A 56 -36.88 9.50 -15.95
N PRO A 57 -36.16 10.18 -16.85
CA PRO A 57 -36.02 9.70 -18.22
C PRO A 57 -34.85 8.72 -18.35
N SER A 58 -35.18 7.60 -19.00
CA SER A 58 -34.28 6.58 -19.51
C SER A 58 -33.57 7.04 -20.79
N LYS A 59 -32.25 6.85 -20.82
CA LYS A 59 -31.32 6.62 -21.94
C LYS A 59 -31.82 6.92 -23.37
N THR A 60 -31.27 7.97 -23.96
CA THR A 60 -30.58 8.00 -25.28
C THR A 60 -30.05 9.40 -25.49
N GLU A 61 -28.73 9.58 -25.55
CA GLU A 61 -28.03 10.66 -26.29
C GLU A 61 -26.51 10.44 -26.16
N SER A 62 -25.98 9.62 -27.07
CA SER A 62 -24.62 9.82 -27.56
C SER A 62 -24.58 11.15 -28.31
N ASP A 63 -23.53 11.94 -28.09
CA ASP A 63 -23.20 13.18 -28.82
C ASP A 63 -23.77 14.52 -28.29
N ALA A 64 -24.03 14.62 -26.98
CA ALA A 64 -24.08 15.94 -26.33
C ALA A 64 -22.67 16.56 -26.31
N LYS A 65 -22.40 17.38 -27.33
CA LYS A 65 -21.26 18.31 -27.37
C LYS A 65 -21.25 19.09 -26.05
N LEU A 66 -20.30 18.78 -25.17
CA LEU A 66 -20.03 19.52 -23.92
C LEU A 66 -19.70 20.98 -24.29
N THR A 67 -20.73 21.78 -24.46
CA THR A 67 -20.68 23.21 -24.81
C THR A 67 -21.33 24.03 -23.71
N GLY A 68 -21.16 23.58 -22.47
CA GLY A 68 -21.39 24.43 -21.31
C GLY A 68 -20.39 25.57 -21.35
N GLY A 69 -20.85 26.76 -21.72
CA GLY A 69 -20.07 27.98 -21.64
C GLY A 69 -19.52 28.16 -20.22
N LEU A 70 -18.27 28.58 -20.13
CA LEU A 70 -17.65 28.91 -18.86
C LEU A 70 -18.45 30.03 -18.19
N PRO A 71 -18.72 29.95 -16.87
CA PRO A 71 -19.37 31.04 -16.16
C PRO A 71 -18.56 32.33 -16.32
N GLU A 72 -19.24 33.48 -16.42
CA GLU A 72 -18.59 34.80 -16.38
C GLU A 72 -17.77 34.88 -15.09
N MET A 73 -16.45 34.83 -15.22
CA MET A 73 -15.54 34.97 -14.09
C MET A 73 -15.26 36.47 -13.90
N GLU A 74 -15.40 36.97 -12.67
CA GLU A 74 -15.12 38.38 -12.34
C GLU A 74 -13.72 38.82 -12.80
N GLU A 75 -13.62 40.12 -13.12
CA GLU A 75 -12.52 40.80 -13.79
C GLU A 75 -11.12 40.28 -13.44
N GLY A 76 -10.55 39.48 -14.36
CA GLY A 76 -9.19 38.97 -14.27
C GLY A 76 -8.95 37.77 -15.20
N PHE A 77 -8.07 37.94 -16.18
CA PHE A 77 -7.48 36.90 -17.04
C PHE A 77 -8.41 35.75 -17.45
N ASN A 78 -9.35 36.02 -18.36
CA ASN A 78 -10.18 34.98 -18.93
C ASN A 78 -9.42 34.23 -20.03
N CYS A 79 -9.06 32.97 -19.76
CA CYS A 79 -8.40 32.09 -20.73
C CYS A 79 -9.19 31.97 -22.04
N THR A 80 -10.52 32.11 -21.99
CA THR A 80 -11.36 31.99 -23.19
C THR A 80 -11.23 33.15 -24.17
N TYR A 81 -10.62 34.25 -23.74
CA TYR A 81 -10.33 35.37 -24.61
C TYR A 81 -9.38 34.96 -25.76
N CYS A 82 -8.41 34.10 -25.46
CA CYS A 82 -7.49 33.55 -26.46
C CYS A 82 -7.86 32.10 -26.87
N HIS A 83 -8.48 31.32 -25.97
CA HIS A 83 -8.80 29.91 -26.21
C HIS A 83 -10.30 29.67 -26.44
N GLY A 84 -10.69 29.17 -27.60
CA GLY A 84 -12.07 28.71 -27.83
C GLY A 84 -12.49 27.53 -26.94
N SER A 85 -11.53 26.78 -26.41
CA SER A 85 -11.71 25.79 -25.35
C SER A 85 -10.41 25.67 -24.55
N ILE A 86 -10.50 25.66 -23.23
CA ILE A 86 -9.35 25.42 -22.34
C ILE A 86 -9.01 23.93 -22.20
N ASP A 87 -9.83 23.05 -22.77
CA ASP A 87 -9.55 21.62 -22.93
C ASP A 87 -8.85 21.30 -24.27
N TYR A 88 -8.55 22.32 -25.07
CA TYR A 88 -7.89 22.18 -26.37
C TYR A 88 -6.50 21.54 -26.19
N GLY A 89 -6.29 20.36 -26.81
CA GLY A 89 -5.10 19.52 -26.62
C GLY A 89 -5.33 18.26 -25.77
N GLN A 90 -6.52 18.11 -25.16
CA GLN A 90 -7.00 16.86 -24.55
C GLN A 90 -7.99 16.11 -25.47
N THR A 91 -8.31 16.69 -26.62
CA THR A 91 -9.27 16.14 -27.59
C THR A 91 -8.70 14.91 -28.29
N ARG A 92 -9.11 13.73 -27.81
CA ARG A 92 -9.62 12.54 -28.51
C ARG A 92 -8.89 11.92 -29.73
N GLU A 93 -8.12 12.67 -30.51
CA GLU A 93 -7.44 12.19 -31.73
C GLU A 93 -6.08 11.52 -31.47
N LYS A 94 -5.68 11.34 -30.21
CA LYS A 94 -4.50 10.55 -29.83
C LYS A 94 -4.79 9.65 -28.63
N PHE A 95 -5.87 8.88 -28.64
CA PHE A 95 -6.17 7.90 -27.56
C PHE A 95 -5.08 6.82 -27.38
N ASP A 96 -4.18 6.72 -28.34
CA ASP A 96 -2.96 5.94 -28.42
C ASP A 96 -1.74 6.63 -27.78
N ASN A 97 -1.87 7.90 -27.38
CA ASN A 97 -0.92 8.53 -26.46
C ASN A 97 -1.19 8.03 -25.04
N ARG A 98 -0.40 7.04 -24.65
CA ARG A 98 -0.16 6.56 -23.28
C ARG A 98 0.22 7.64 -22.25
N ASN A 99 0.24 8.93 -22.62
CA ASN A 99 0.55 10.09 -21.76
C ASN A 99 -0.60 11.11 -21.67
N LEU A 100 -1.77 10.87 -22.27
CA LEU A 100 -2.92 11.76 -22.17
C LEU A 100 -3.80 11.39 -20.98
N LEU A 101 -4.17 12.40 -20.19
CA LEU A 101 -5.13 12.29 -19.08
C LEU A 101 -6.56 12.45 -19.62
N ILE A 102 -7.49 11.65 -19.11
CA ILE A 102 -8.94 11.81 -19.30
C ILE A 102 -9.41 12.88 -18.31
N PHE A 103 -9.42 14.15 -18.75
CA PHE A 103 -9.79 15.28 -17.91
C PHE A 103 -10.51 16.37 -18.72
N THR A 104 -11.39 17.13 -18.05
CA THR A 104 -12.05 18.32 -18.63
C THR A 104 -12.22 19.39 -17.56
N HIS A 105 -12.09 20.66 -17.93
CA HIS A 105 -12.17 21.77 -16.97
C HIS A 105 -13.60 22.08 -16.51
N VAL A 106 -14.58 21.96 -17.40
CA VAL A 106 -15.98 22.40 -17.15
C VAL A 106 -16.58 21.77 -15.88
N PRO A 107 -16.53 20.43 -15.67
CA PRO A 107 -17.07 19.83 -14.44
C PRO A 107 -16.41 20.34 -13.16
N HIS A 108 -15.11 20.66 -13.22
CA HIS A 108 -14.34 21.11 -12.06
C HIS A 108 -14.60 22.58 -11.73
N ILE A 109 -14.79 23.42 -12.76
CA ILE A 109 -15.11 24.83 -12.58
C ILE A 109 -16.56 25.00 -12.10
N ASN A 110 -17.48 24.17 -12.61
CA ASN A 110 -18.91 24.24 -12.26
C ASN A 110 -19.20 23.94 -10.78
N ILE A 111 -18.31 23.22 -10.09
CA ILE A 111 -18.41 23.02 -8.64
C ILE A 111 -17.78 24.18 -7.83
N GLY A 112 -17.43 25.30 -8.48
CA GLY A 112 -16.87 26.50 -7.85
C GLY A 112 -15.35 26.45 -7.63
N THR A 113 -14.62 25.55 -8.28
CA THR A 113 -13.16 25.44 -8.11
C THR A 113 -12.45 26.59 -8.81
N LYS A 114 -11.70 27.40 -8.05
CA LYS A 114 -10.85 28.48 -8.60
C LYS A 114 -9.63 27.91 -9.34
N CYS A 115 -9.18 28.58 -10.40
CA CYS A 115 -8.01 28.15 -11.20
C CYS A 115 -6.74 27.97 -10.34
N SER A 116 -6.50 28.88 -9.39
CA SER A 116 -5.35 28.88 -8.48
C SER A 116 -5.32 27.70 -7.49
N ARG A 117 -6.44 26.96 -7.40
CA ARG A 117 -6.49 25.70 -6.65
C ARG A 117 -5.59 24.66 -7.31
N CYS A 118 -5.62 24.58 -8.64
CA CYS A 118 -4.87 23.59 -9.41
C CYS A 118 -3.58 24.17 -10.01
N HIS A 119 -3.62 25.39 -10.52
CA HIS A 119 -2.46 26.04 -11.13
C HIS A 119 -1.76 26.95 -10.12
N LYS A 120 -0.57 26.50 -9.67
CA LYS A 120 0.32 27.30 -8.80
C LYS A 120 1.27 28.21 -9.59
N LEU A 121 1.46 27.90 -10.86
CA LEU A 121 2.26 28.66 -11.81
C LEU A 121 1.38 29.07 -13.00
N PRO A 122 1.73 30.13 -13.74
CA PRO A 122 1.10 30.44 -15.01
C PRO A 122 1.12 29.23 -15.95
N VAL A 123 0.00 28.96 -16.63
CA VAL A 123 -0.16 27.74 -17.46
C VAL A 123 0.79 27.73 -18.65
N HIS A 124 1.17 28.90 -19.16
CA HIS A 124 2.11 29.06 -20.25
C HIS A 124 3.33 29.88 -19.82
N GLU A 125 4.48 29.41 -20.26
CA GLU A 125 5.74 30.14 -20.36
C GLU A 125 6.20 30.11 -21.83
N PRO A 126 7.15 30.95 -22.26
CA PRO A 126 7.56 31.04 -23.66
C PRO A 126 7.92 29.69 -24.31
N GLU A 127 8.47 28.75 -23.53
CA GLU A 127 8.95 27.46 -24.04
C GLU A 127 8.23 26.25 -23.43
N LYS A 128 7.31 26.44 -22.48
CA LYS A 128 6.68 25.32 -21.77
C LYS A 128 5.25 25.57 -21.32
N VAL A 129 4.48 24.49 -21.23
CA VAL A 129 3.15 24.47 -20.62
C VAL A 129 3.26 23.85 -19.24
N ASN A 130 2.92 24.60 -18.21
CA ASN A 130 2.93 24.15 -16.82
C ASN A 130 1.66 23.37 -16.52
N ARG A 131 1.80 22.05 -16.36
CA ARG A 131 0.71 21.16 -15.97
C ARG A 131 0.72 20.91 -14.46
N PRO A 132 -0.43 20.95 -13.78
CA PRO A 132 -0.54 20.57 -12.38
C PRO A 132 -0.04 19.13 -12.16
N PRO A 133 0.76 18.85 -11.13
CA PRO A 133 1.11 17.48 -10.76
C PRO A 133 -0.12 16.73 -10.21
N MET A 134 -0.16 15.40 -10.40
CA MET A 134 -1.31 14.55 -10.03
C MET A 134 -1.76 14.71 -8.57
N HIS A 135 -0.82 14.91 -7.63
CA HIS A 135 -1.16 15.06 -6.22
C HIS A 135 -2.13 16.21 -5.94
N ILE A 136 -2.22 17.21 -6.81
CA ILE A 136 -3.18 18.30 -6.68
C ILE A 136 -4.62 17.79 -6.75
N CYS A 137 -4.92 16.83 -7.63
CA CYS A 137 -6.26 16.23 -7.75
C CYS A 137 -6.69 15.51 -6.45
N TYR A 138 -5.71 15.00 -5.69
CA TYR A 138 -5.88 14.25 -4.45
C TYR A 138 -5.68 15.13 -3.18
N SER A 139 -5.29 16.40 -3.33
CA SER A 139 -4.73 17.20 -2.22
C SER A 139 -5.74 17.83 -1.23
N SER A 140 -7.05 17.65 -1.35
CA SER A 140 -8.05 18.24 -0.43
C SER A 140 -9.41 17.54 -0.48
N ASP A 141 -9.42 16.23 -0.27
CA ASP A 141 -10.62 15.39 -0.23
C ASP A 141 -11.46 15.40 -1.51
N CYS A 142 -10.93 15.90 -2.63
CA CYS A 142 -11.60 15.87 -3.92
C CYS A 142 -11.61 14.43 -4.45
N HIS A 143 -10.46 13.95 -4.95
CA HIS A 143 -10.32 12.58 -5.41
C HIS A 143 -9.50 11.74 -4.42
N GLY A 144 -9.84 10.47 -4.28
CA GLY A 144 -9.14 9.56 -3.40
C GLY A 144 -9.60 8.12 -3.58
N LEU A 145 -8.74 7.18 -3.17
CA LEU A 145 -9.06 5.76 -3.16
C LEU A 145 -9.97 5.38 -1.98
N GLU A 146 -10.00 6.19 -0.93
CA GLU A 146 -10.73 5.95 0.32
C GLU A 146 -11.25 7.29 0.88
N GLY A 147 -12.55 7.40 1.19
CA GLY A 147 -13.13 8.53 1.94
C GLY A 147 -13.23 9.90 1.24
N ALA A 148 -12.95 10.01 -0.06
CA ALA A 148 -12.99 11.28 -0.79
C ALA A 148 -14.36 11.60 -1.42
N LYS A 149 -14.55 12.86 -1.83
CA LYS A 149 -15.80 13.37 -2.46
C LYS A 149 -16.07 12.79 -3.85
N ALA A 150 -15.01 12.42 -4.56
CA ALA A 150 -15.04 11.85 -5.90
C ALA A 150 -14.08 10.66 -5.97
N SER A 151 -14.38 9.74 -6.89
CA SER A 151 -13.57 8.53 -7.08
C SER A 151 -12.15 8.89 -7.53
N GLY A 152 -11.16 8.29 -6.91
CA GLY A 152 -9.77 8.29 -7.36
C GLY A 152 -9.40 7.07 -8.21
N GLU A 153 -10.37 6.35 -8.78
CA GLU A 153 -10.11 5.18 -9.63
C GLU A 153 -9.24 5.57 -10.84
N CYS A 154 -8.13 4.85 -11.02
CA CYS A 154 -7.10 5.21 -11.97
C CYS A 154 -7.62 5.27 -13.42
N SER A 155 -8.53 4.37 -13.79
CA SER A 155 -9.11 4.24 -15.14
C SER A 155 -9.95 5.45 -15.56
N LEU A 156 -10.45 6.23 -14.60
CA LEU A 156 -11.24 7.44 -14.87
C LEU A 156 -10.38 8.58 -15.39
N CYS A 157 -9.07 8.55 -15.11
CA CYS A 157 -8.13 9.58 -15.50
C CYS A 157 -7.05 9.05 -16.45
N HIS A 158 -6.63 7.80 -16.31
CA HIS A 158 -5.59 7.21 -17.12
C HIS A 158 -6.20 6.28 -18.18
N PRO A 159 -5.80 6.40 -19.46
CA PRO A 159 -6.23 5.47 -20.49
C PRO A 159 -5.67 4.07 -20.19
N PRO A 160 -6.32 2.99 -20.67
CA PRO A 160 -5.87 1.62 -20.41
C PRO A 160 -4.42 1.32 -20.83
N ALA A 161 -3.86 2.06 -21.78
CA ALA A 161 -2.48 1.91 -22.24
C ALA A 161 -1.44 2.63 -21.37
N PHE A 162 -1.86 3.36 -20.32
CA PHE A 162 -0.97 4.06 -19.40
C PHE A 162 -0.30 3.08 -18.43
N GLU A 163 1.02 3.14 -18.32
CA GLU A 163 1.77 2.35 -17.32
C GLU A 163 1.64 3.02 -15.94
N LEU A 164 0.76 2.46 -15.10
CA LEU A 164 0.49 3.00 -13.76
C LEU A 164 1.67 2.83 -12.81
N LYS A 165 2.53 1.83 -13.04
CA LYS A 165 3.70 1.60 -12.19
C LYS A 165 4.80 2.61 -12.54
N PRO A 166 5.18 3.52 -11.63
CA PRO A 166 6.16 4.54 -11.95
C PRO A 166 7.55 3.94 -12.18
N GLY A 167 8.21 4.35 -13.26
CA GLY A 167 9.57 3.92 -13.63
C GLY A 167 10.63 4.99 -13.44
N SER A 168 11.79 4.76 -14.07
CA SER A 168 12.95 5.66 -13.98
C SER A 168 12.60 7.11 -14.34
N GLY A 169 13.09 8.05 -13.53
CA GLY A 169 12.83 9.49 -13.69
C GLY A 169 11.48 9.97 -13.16
N SER A 170 10.64 9.08 -12.62
CA SER A 170 9.41 9.47 -11.93
C SER A 170 9.69 10.18 -10.61
N GLN A 171 8.95 11.26 -10.34
CA GLN A 171 8.91 11.91 -9.02
C GLN A 171 8.38 11.01 -7.89
N TYR A 172 7.74 9.89 -8.25
CA TYR A 172 7.25 8.86 -7.32
C TYR A 172 8.22 7.69 -7.16
N GLY A 173 9.46 7.81 -7.66
CA GLY A 173 10.48 6.77 -7.60
C GLY A 173 10.34 5.68 -8.66
N ASP A 174 11.44 4.99 -8.91
CA ASP A 174 11.52 3.89 -9.88
C ASP A 174 11.14 2.57 -9.22
N HIS A 175 9.91 2.11 -9.43
CA HIS A 175 9.40 0.86 -8.85
C HIS A 175 9.92 -0.40 -9.57
N PHE A 176 10.68 -0.25 -10.66
CA PHE A 176 11.35 -1.35 -11.34
C PHE A 176 12.79 -1.55 -10.89
N ALA A 177 13.35 -0.59 -10.14
CA ALA A 177 14.67 -0.71 -9.58
C ALA A 177 14.73 -1.81 -8.51
N SER A 178 15.76 -2.67 -8.57
CA SER A 178 15.95 -3.77 -7.63
C SER A 178 16.24 -3.30 -6.20
N ASP A 179 16.77 -2.09 -6.05
CA ASP A 179 17.07 -1.41 -4.78
C ASP A 179 15.96 -0.44 -4.34
N PHE A 180 14.77 -0.52 -4.96
CA PHE A 180 13.64 0.31 -4.56
C PHE A 180 13.26 0.05 -3.10
N LEU A 181 13.08 -1.22 -2.68
CA LEU A 181 12.61 -1.54 -1.32
C LEU A 181 13.58 -1.10 -0.22
N GLN A 182 14.88 -1.27 -0.42
CA GLN A 182 15.90 -0.78 0.50
C GLN A 182 17.13 -0.34 -0.30
N PRO A 183 17.64 0.90 -0.08
CA PRO A 183 17.18 1.91 0.88
C PRO A 183 16.14 2.91 0.33
N LYS A 184 15.92 2.95 -1.00
CA LYS A 184 15.26 4.09 -1.67
C LYS A 184 13.81 4.33 -1.25
N HIS A 185 13.08 3.29 -0.89
CA HIS A 185 11.69 3.37 -0.43
C HIS A 185 11.59 4.18 0.86
N ALA A 186 12.50 3.95 1.80
CA ALA A 186 12.50 4.66 3.07
C ALA A 186 12.82 6.15 2.85
N ASP A 187 13.84 6.44 2.05
CA ASP A 187 14.22 7.83 1.73
C ASP A 187 13.07 8.59 1.07
N LEU A 188 12.38 7.96 0.11
CA LEU A 188 11.23 8.56 -0.57
C LEU A 188 10.03 8.73 0.36
N ALA A 189 9.76 7.75 1.24
CA ALA A 189 8.66 7.83 2.21
C ALA A 189 8.86 8.93 3.26
N LEU A 190 10.12 9.24 3.61
CA LEU A 190 10.47 10.31 4.55
C LEU A 190 10.52 11.69 3.90
N ALA A 191 10.64 11.76 2.56
CA ALA A 191 10.58 13.02 1.84
C ALA A 191 9.19 13.67 1.94
N LYS A 192 9.09 14.98 1.65
CA LYS A 192 7.79 15.69 1.66
C LYS A 192 6.77 15.03 0.72
N GLU A 193 7.27 14.39 -0.33
CA GLU A 193 6.55 13.65 -1.35
C GLU A 193 6.06 12.27 -0.87
N GLY A 194 6.53 11.75 0.27
CA GLY A 194 6.10 10.45 0.81
C GLY A 194 4.60 10.39 1.13
N LYS A 195 3.95 11.55 1.28
CA LYS A 195 2.48 11.68 1.38
C LYS A 195 1.75 11.26 0.10
N ASN A 196 2.45 11.21 -1.04
CA ASN A 196 1.84 10.91 -2.33
C ASN A 196 1.73 9.41 -2.64
N CYS A 197 2.37 8.54 -1.86
CA CYS A 197 2.23 7.08 -2.02
C CYS A 197 0.76 6.65 -1.90
N GLY A 198 0.01 7.32 -1.02
CA GLY A 198 -1.43 7.12 -0.79
C GLY A 198 -2.32 7.44 -1.99
N ILE A 199 -1.80 8.11 -3.02
CA ILE A 199 -2.55 8.37 -4.25
C ILE A 199 -2.79 7.07 -5.01
N CYS A 200 -1.80 6.17 -5.03
CA CYS A 200 -1.85 4.91 -5.77
C CYS A 200 -2.04 3.70 -4.86
N HIS A 201 -1.53 3.76 -3.62
CA HIS A 201 -1.52 2.64 -2.69
C HIS A 201 -2.46 2.88 -1.52
N LYS A 202 -3.35 1.93 -1.25
CA LYS A 202 -4.18 1.92 -0.04
C LYS A 202 -3.33 1.66 1.20
N THR A 203 -3.81 2.08 2.36
CA THR A 203 -3.12 1.87 3.65
C THR A 203 -2.72 0.41 3.88
N GLN A 204 -3.56 -0.54 3.46
CA GLN A 204 -3.27 -1.97 3.59
C GLN A 204 -2.04 -2.43 2.79
N PHE A 205 -1.72 -1.78 1.66
CA PHE A 205 -0.51 -2.09 0.90
C PHE A 205 0.75 -1.86 1.75
N CYS A 206 0.82 -0.75 2.47
CA CYS A 206 1.92 -0.45 3.39
C CYS A 206 1.95 -1.48 4.53
N MET A 207 0.79 -1.79 5.11
CA MET A 207 0.68 -2.72 6.24
C MET A 207 0.96 -4.18 5.87
N ASN A 208 0.91 -4.54 4.59
CA ASN A 208 1.30 -5.87 4.13
C ASN A 208 2.77 -6.18 4.41
N CYS A 209 3.64 -5.16 4.45
CA CYS A 209 5.04 -5.30 4.82
C CYS A 209 5.34 -4.67 6.19
N HIS A 210 4.86 -3.46 6.48
CA HIS A 210 5.26 -2.71 7.67
C HIS A 210 4.70 -3.29 8.97
N LYS A 211 3.48 -3.86 8.96
CA LYS A 211 2.80 -4.46 10.13
C LYS A 211 2.62 -3.54 11.36
N MET A 212 3.08 -2.30 11.29
CA MET A 212 2.96 -1.24 12.28
C MET A 212 3.10 0.12 11.62
N GLU A 213 2.79 1.17 12.37
CA GLU A 213 2.85 2.55 11.89
C GLU A 213 4.29 2.97 11.53
N MET A 214 4.43 3.66 10.39
CA MET A 214 5.71 4.13 9.85
C MET A 214 5.59 5.59 9.35
N PRO A 215 6.57 6.46 9.62
CA PRO A 215 7.68 6.25 10.58
C PRO A 215 7.13 6.01 12.00
N HIS A 216 7.84 5.23 12.81
CA HIS A 216 7.43 5.02 14.20
C HIS A 216 7.34 6.37 14.92
N PRO A 217 6.30 6.62 15.73
CA PRO A 217 6.21 7.84 16.52
C PRO A 217 7.37 7.90 17.54
N ASP A 218 7.77 9.09 17.96
CA ASP A 218 8.88 9.26 18.93
C ASP A 218 8.65 8.46 20.22
N ALA A 219 7.40 8.43 20.70
CA ALA A 219 6.97 7.66 21.87
C ALA A 219 7.08 6.12 21.68
N PHE A 220 7.28 5.63 20.45
CA PHE A 220 7.47 4.20 20.21
C PHE A 220 8.70 3.69 20.95
N LYS A 221 9.82 4.44 20.99
CA LYS A 221 11.03 3.98 21.68
C LYS A 221 10.82 3.81 23.19
N THR A 222 10.10 4.73 23.83
CA THR A 222 9.96 4.79 25.29
C THR A 222 8.78 3.98 25.80
N GLU A 223 7.69 3.88 25.04
CA GLU A 223 6.42 3.33 25.51
C GLU A 223 5.96 2.14 24.66
N GLY A 224 5.96 2.30 23.33
CA GLY A 224 5.39 1.30 22.40
C GLY A 224 6.25 0.04 22.20
N HIS A 225 7.56 0.21 22.10
CA HIS A 225 8.54 -0.84 21.77
C HIS A 225 8.54 -1.93 22.84
N GLY A 226 8.70 -1.54 24.11
CA GLY A 226 8.74 -2.48 25.22
C GLY A 226 7.44 -3.25 25.38
N ALA A 227 6.28 -2.60 25.21
CA ALA A 227 4.98 -3.25 25.26
C ALA A 227 4.80 -4.28 24.12
N LEU A 228 5.22 -3.93 22.90
CA LEU A 228 5.07 -4.78 21.72
C LEU A 228 5.96 -6.03 21.79
N VAL A 229 7.23 -5.88 22.22
CA VAL A 229 8.16 -7.01 22.33
C VAL A 229 7.81 -7.95 23.50
N LYS A 230 7.21 -7.43 24.58
CA LYS A 230 6.76 -8.26 25.72
C LYS A 230 5.66 -9.27 25.37
N GLN A 231 4.89 -9.04 24.30
CA GLN A 231 3.81 -9.95 23.89
C GLN A 231 4.34 -11.28 23.33
N ASP A 232 5.33 -11.22 22.43
CA ASP A 232 5.97 -12.39 21.83
C ASP A 232 7.35 -11.99 21.27
N ARG A 233 8.36 -11.96 22.14
CA ARG A 233 9.69 -11.45 21.79
C ARG A 233 10.27 -12.11 20.54
N ALA A 234 10.19 -13.44 20.45
CA ALA A 234 10.81 -14.19 19.36
C ALA A 234 10.16 -13.86 18.01
N LYS A 235 8.82 -13.91 17.91
CA LYS A 235 8.14 -13.60 16.65
C LYS A 235 8.18 -12.13 16.30
N LYS A 236 8.15 -11.23 17.29
CA LYS A 236 8.17 -9.78 17.05
C LYS A 236 9.57 -9.28 16.67
N GLN A 237 10.63 -9.90 17.16
CA GLN A 237 12.00 -9.53 16.80
C GLN A 237 12.26 -9.67 15.30
N ASP A 238 11.69 -10.68 14.64
CA ASP A 238 11.84 -10.86 13.19
C ASP A 238 11.15 -9.74 12.40
N SER A 239 10.05 -9.17 12.92
CA SER A 239 9.42 -8.00 12.30
C SER A 239 10.29 -6.74 12.36
N CYS A 240 11.07 -6.56 13.43
CA CYS A 240 12.00 -5.44 13.56
C CYS A 240 13.19 -5.58 12.59
N LYS A 241 13.69 -6.81 12.41
CA LYS A 241 14.83 -7.12 11.52
C LYS A 241 14.55 -6.87 10.04
N LEU A 242 13.27 -6.83 9.64
CA LEU A 242 12.87 -6.50 8.27
C LEU A 242 13.46 -5.15 7.82
N CYS A 243 13.54 -4.19 8.74
CA CYS A 243 14.00 -2.83 8.45
C CYS A 243 15.27 -2.47 9.23
N HIS A 244 15.51 -3.09 10.38
CA HIS A 244 16.74 -2.93 11.18
C HIS A 244 17.59 -4.22 11.11
N PRO A 245 18.26 -4.49 9.96
CA PRO A 245 19.01 -5.73 9.77
C PRO A 245 20.26 -5.82 10.64
N ASP A 246 20.81 -4.67 11.06
CA ASP A 246 21.95 -4.63 11.96
C ASP A 246 21.51 -4.95 13.39
N TYR A 247 21.94 -6.10 13.91
CA TYR A 247 21.66 -6.51 15.27
C TYR A 247 22.23 -5.55 16.31
N ASN A 248 23.33 -4.85 15.98
CA ASN A 248 23.97 -3.88 16.87
C ASN A 248 23.01 -2.75 17.29
N PHE A 249 22.01 -2.44 16.46
CA PHE A 249 20.97 -1.47 16.78
C PHE A 249 20.25 -1.83 18.10
N CYS A 250 19.88 -3.11 18.27
CA CYS A 250 19.24 -3.60 19.49
C CYS A 250 20.19 -3.51 20.69
N GLU A 251 21.44 -3.89 20.47
CA GLU A 251 22.46 -4.10 21.50
C GLU A 251 22.83 -2.80 22.22
N THR A 252 22.86 -1.66 21.53
CA THR A 252 23.21 -0.36 22.15
C THR A 252 22.28 0.05 23.31
N CYS A 253 21.02 -0.40 23.28
CA CYS A 253 20.06 -0.16 24.36
C CYS A 253 19.86 -1.38 25.26
N HIS A 254 19.91 -2.60 24.71
CA HIS A 254 19.70 -3.84 25.48
C HIS A 254 20.93 -4.31 26.26
N HIS A 255 22.13 -3.96 25.80
CA HIS A 255 23.39 -4.13 26.52
C HIS A 255 23.95 -2.75 26.87
N LYS A 256 23.32 -2.14 27.88
CA LYS A 256 23.67 -0.80 28.35
C LYS A 256 25.19 -0.67 28.59
N GLY A 257 25.75 0.39 28.03
CA GLY A 257 27.19 0.66 28.11
C GLY A 257 27.99 0.11 26.94
N TRP A 258 27.44 -0.82 26.15
CA TRP A 258 28.10 -1.31 24.94
C TRP A 258 27.86 -0.40 23.74
N GLN A 259 28.89 -0.23 22.93
CA GLN A 259 28.82 0.46 21.64
C GLN A 259 29.55 -0.36 20.58
N PRO A 260 29.15 -0.28 19.30
CA PRO A 260 29.80 -1.02 18.21
C PRO A 260 31.31 -0.78 18.11
N SER A 261 31.77 0.42 18.47
CA SER A 261 33.18 0.80 18.52
C SER A 261 34.02 -0.03 19.51
N MET A 262 33.39 -0.63 20.52
CA MET A 262 34.04 -1.54 21.46
C MET A 262 34.37 -2.90 20.82
N GLY A 263 33.80 -3.20 19.65
CA GLY A 263 33.94 -4.48 18.96
C GLY A 263 33.07 -5.58 19.56
N ASP A 264 33.43 -6.83 19.26
CA ASP A 264 32.68 -8.03 19.66
C ASP A 264 32.22 -7.98 21.13
N TRP A 265 30.92 -8.23 21.34
CA TRP A 265 30.32 -8.23 22.67
C TRP A 265 31.03 -9.23 23.59
N THR A 266 31.12 -10.50 23.21
CA THR A 266 31.61 -11.56 24.12
C THR A 266 33.08 -11.36 24.51
N LEU A 267 33.93 -10.94 23.57
CA LEU A 267 35.38 -10.88 23.75
C LEU A 267 35.90 -9.52 24.21
N LYS A 268 35.22 -8.42 23.88
CA LYS A 268 35.71 -7.06 24.14
C LYS A 268 34.76 -6.24 25.01
N GLY A 269 33.48 -6.20 24.65
CA GLY A 269 32.47 -5.39 25.35
C GLY A 269 32.09 -5.93 26.73
N HIS A 270 31.70 -7.20 26.76
CA HIS A 270 31.20 -7.92 27.93
C HIS A 270 32.18 -7.89 29.11
N PRO A 271 33.49 -8.20 28.96
CA PRO A 271 34.42 -8.16 30.08
C PRO A 271 34.59 -6.75 30.67
N VAL A 272 34.55 -5.71 29.83
CA VAL A 272 34.71 -4.32 30.27
C VAL A 272 33.50 -3.90 31.11
N ILE A 273 32.29 -4.17 30.63
CA ILE A 273 31.05 -3.76 31.29
C ILE A 273 30.84 -4.55 32.58
N VAL A 274 31.04 -5.88 32.57
CA VAL A 274 30.90 -6.70 33.79
C VAL A 274 31.94 -6.32 34.85
N LYS A 275 33.16 -5.96 34.44
CA LYS A 275 34.18 -5.47 35.39
C LYS A 275 33.81 -4.13 36.02
N GLN A 276 33.15 -3.26 35.27
CA GLN A 276 32.77 -1.92 35.72
C GLN A 276 31.51 -1.93 36.58
N ASP A 277 30.45 -2.60 36.12
CA ASP A 277 29.10 -2.47 36.67
C ASP A 277 28.65 -3.74 37.43
N GLY A 278 29.41 -4.83 37.33
CA GLY A 278 29.06 -6.14 37.89
C GLY A 278 28.00 -6.89 37.05
N ALA A 279 27.68 -8.12 37.46
CA ALA A 279 26.74 -8.99 36.73
C ALA A 279 25.29 -8.93 37.25
N GLN A 280 25.02 -8.24 38.37
CA GLN A 280 23.74 -8.33 39.06
C GLN A 280 22.56 -7.89 38.19
N GLY A 281 22.70 -6.77 37.47
CA GLY A 281 21.67 -6.26 36.56
C GLY A 281 21.43 -7.15 35.34
N CYS A 282 22.41 -7.96 34.93
CA CYS A 282 22.27 -8.88 33.80
C CYS A 282 21.21 -9.96 34.10
N PHE A 283 21.09 -10.40 35.36
CA PHE A 283 20.15 -11.43 35.77
C PHE A 283 18.67 -11.01 35.70
N GLU A 284 18.39 -9.71 35.57
CA GLU A 284 17.03 -9.21 35.36
C GLU A 284 16.44 -9.68 34.03
N CYS A 285 17.31 -9.89 33.03
CA CYS A 285 16.92 -10.31 31.69
C CYS A 285 17.51 -11.66 31.28
N HIS A 286 18.66 -12.08 31.84
CA HIS A 286 19.32 -13.35 31.54
C HIS A 286 19.10 -14.37 32.65
N LYS A 287 18.26 -15.38 32.39
CA LYS A 287 17.96 -16.46 33.33
C LYS A 287 18.90 -17.65 33.12
N PRO A 288 19.22 -18.42 34.18
CA PRO A 288 20.03 -19.65 34.06
C PRO A 288 19.45 -20.71 33.10
N SER A 289 18.17 -20.61 32.78
CA SER A 289 17.50 -21.47 31.80
C SER A 289 17.84 -21.15 30.34
N TYR A 290 18.47 -20.01 30.06
CA TYR A 290 18.86 -19.61 28.71
C TYR A 290 20.27 -20.12 28.40
N SER A 291 20.49 -20.56 27.17
CA SER A 291 21.80 -21.06 26.73
C SER A 291 22.31 -20.23 25.55
N PRO A 292 23.60 -19.82 25.55
CA PRO A 292 24.58 -20.04 26.62
C PRO A 292 24.36 -19.11 27.82
N PHE A 293 24.51 -19.63 29.03
CA PHE A 293 24.55 -18.87 30.29
C PHE A 293 25.99 -18.63 30.76
N CYS A 294 26.20 -17.74 31.74
CA CYS A 294 27.53 -17.43 32.28
C CYS A 294 28.33 -18.69 32.64
N ALA A 295 27.68 -19.68 33.23
CA ALA A 295 28.33 -20.94 33.61
C ALA A 295 28.80 -21.77 32.41
N ASP A 296 28.17 -21.63 31.23
CA ASP A 296 28.59 -22.37 30.05
C ASP A 296 29.97 -21.94 29.55
N CYS A 297 30.33 -20.67 29.75
CA CYS A 297 31.64 -20.13 29.39
C CYS A 297 32.61 -20.07 30.59
N HIS A 298 32.16 -19.57 31.74
CA HIS A 298 33.03 -19.30 32.89
C HIS A 298 33.21 -20.49 33.83
N VAL A 299 32.40 -21.54 33.70
CA VAL A 299 32.48 -22.75 34.55
C VAL A 299 32.72 -24.01 33.73
N LYS A 300 32.01 -24.20 32.61
CA LYS A 300 32.08 -25.43 31.80
C LYS A 300 33.24 -25.46 30.79
N MET A 301 33.72 -24.32 30.28
CA MET A 301 34.88 -24.33 29.35
C MET A 301 36.23 -24.60 30.02
N PHE A 302 36.30 -24.65 31.36
CA PHE A 302 37.52 -24.94 32.12
C PHE A 302 37.51 -26.33 32.78
N ARG A 303 36.71 -27.27 32.26
CA ARG A 303 36.70 -28.68 32.66
C ARG A 303 37.09 -29.59 31.50
#